data_AF-A0A424LXN5-F1
#
_entry.id   AF-A0A424LXN5-F1
#
_cell.length_a   1.000
_cell.length_b   1.000
_cell.length_c   1.000
_cell.angle_alpha   90.00
_cell.angle_beta   90.00
_cell.angle_gamma   90.00
#
_symmetry.space_group_name_H-M   'P 1'
#
loop_
_entity.id
_entity.type
_entity.pdbx_description
1 polymer ?
#
loop_
_entity_poly.entity_id
_entity_poly.type
_entity_poly.pdbx_seq_one_letter_code
_entity_poly.pdbx_strand_id
1 'polypeptide(L)'
;MIILTQWAQRWGIPQVALDELVAMTHADRQPPAVPDGATTEQGASKHLALQAAQAGDVLWRNNVGATKAKCPECGYQTAPVRYGIANDTPAMNKLTKSSDRIGIRRVVMQPEHVGHIIGQFTAREVKKPGWKYTGTKREQAQLRFIELVISMGGDACFSTGMY
;
A
#
# COMPACT_ATOMS: atom_id res chain seq x y z
N MET A 1 -5.20 6.87 16.00
CA MET A 1 -4.16 7.67 16.66
C MET A 1 -4.60 8.14 18.05
N ILE A 2 -5.59 9.04 18.19
CA ILE A 2 -5.99 9.61 19.50
C ILE A 2 -6.27 8.57 20.62
N ILE A 3 -7.04 7.51 20.34
CA ILE A 3 -7.34 6.46 21.33
C ILE A 3 -6.10 5.66 21.76
N LEU A 4 -5.19 5.39 20.82
CA LEU A 4 -3.98 4.60 21.07
C LEU A 4 -2.98 5.41 21.92
N THR A 5 -2.80 6.69 21.60
CA THR A 5 -1.91 7.60 22.34
C THR A 5 -2.43 7.85 23.77
N GLN A 6 -3.75 8.00 23.94
CA GLN A 6 -4.38 8.13 25.26
C GLN A 6 -4.34 6.84 26.10
N TRP A 7 -4.43 5.67 25.47
CA TRP A 7 -4.22 4.39 26.14
C TRP A 7 -2.77 4.25 26.59
N ALA A 8 -1.81 4.53 25.70
CA ALA A 8 -0.39 4.42 25.99
C ALA A 8 0.06 5.36 27.12
N GLN A 9 -0.42 6.61 27.13
CA GLN A 9 -0.19 7.53 28.25
C GLN A 9 -0.71 6.97 29.57
N ARG A 10 -1.89 6.34 29.57
CA ARG A 10 -2.48 5.72 30.78
C ARG A 10 -1.64 4.59 31.34
N TRP A 11 -0.95 3.85 30.48
CA TRP A 11 -0.13 2.69 30.87
C TRP A 11 1.36 3.05 30.98
N GLY A 12 1.72 4.33 30.89
CA GLY A 12 3.11 4.78 30.98
C GLY A 12 3.99 4.25 29.84
N ILE A 13 3.40 3.89 28.69
CA ILE A 13 4.14 3.40 27.54
C ILE A 13 4.91 4.57 26.92
N PRO A 14 6.25 4.49 26.81
CA PRO A 14 7.05 5.55 26.19
C PRO A 14 6.61 5.80 24.74
N GLN A 15 6.66 7.07 24.30
CA GLN A 15 6.28 7.43 22.92
C GLN A 15 7.13 6.66 21.89
N VAL A 16 8.41 6.43 22.18
CA VAL A 16 9.30 5.63 21.32
C VAL A 16 8.83 4.18 21.14
N ALA A 17 8.28 3.55 22.18
CA ALA A 17 7.74 2.18 22.10
C ALA A 17 6.41 2.15 21.32
N LEU A 18 5.63 3.23 21.42
CA LEU A 18 4.44 3.45 20.59
C LEU A 18 4.82 3.62 19.11
N ASP A 19 5.85 4.42 18.82
CA ASP A 19 6.34 4.68 17.47
C ASP A 19 6.92 3.40 16.85
N GLU A 20 7.66 2.62 17.64
CA GLU A 20 8.14 1.29 17.27
C GLU A 20 6.98 0.33 16.99
N LEU A 21 5.98 0.26 17.89
CA LEU A 21 4.79 -0.57 17.69
C LEU A 21 4.05 -0.18 16.41
N VAL A 22 3.87 1.13 16.17
CA VAL A 22 3.22 1.65 14.96
C VAL A 22 4.03 1.30 13.71
N ALA A 23 5.37 1.38 13.78
CA ALA A 23 6.25 0.99 12.68
C ALA A 23 6.20 -0.52 12.41
N MET A 24 6.21 -1.35 13.46
CA MET A 24 6.15 -2.81 13.35
C MET A 24 4.80 -3.32 12.85
N THR A 25 3.71 -2.68 13.26
CA THR A 25 2.34 -3.08 12.90
C THR A 25 1.83 -2.35 11.66
N HIS A 26 2.57 -1.36 11.16
CA HIS A 26 2.10 -0.38 10.19
C HIS A 26 0.70 0.19 10.56
N ALA A 27 0.43 0.32 11.86
CA ALA A 27 -0.89 0.71 12.38
C ALA A 27 -1.26 2.17 12.04
N ASP A 28 -0.29 2.97 11.59
CA ASP A 28 -0.61 4.28 11.04
C ASP A 28 -1.20 4.13 9.63
N ARG A 29 -2.48 4.47 9.54
CA ARG A 29 -3.24 4.45 8.29
C ARG A 29 -2.96 5.69 7.45
N GLN A 30 -2.28 6.69 8.02
CA GLN A 30 -1.93 7.91 7.32
C GLN A 30 -0.57 7.74 6.64
N PRO A 31 -0.50 7.94 5.32
CA PRO A 31 0.78 8.04 4.65
C PRO A 31 1.53 9.29 5.13
N PRO A 32 2.86 9.26 5.17
CA PRO A 32 3.66 10.42 5.49
C PRO A 32 3.42 11.57 4.49
N ALA A 33 3.63 12.81 4.94
CA ALA A 33 3.43 14.00 4.11
C ALA A 33 4.41 14.03 2.93
N VAL A 34 3.89 14.35 1.75
CA VAL A 34 4.67 14.34 0.50
C VAL A 34 5.64 15.53 0.48
N PRO A 35 6.90 15.36 0.03
CA PRO A 35 7.76 16.47 -0.34
C PRO A 35 7.16 17.26 -1.52
N ASP A 36 7.31 18.58 -1.53
CA ASP A 36 6.73 19.47 -2.54
C ASP A 36 6.99 19.00 -3.99
N GLY A 37 5.92 18.88 -4.79
CA GLY A 37 6.02 18.69 -6.25
C GLY A 37 5.02 17.71 -6.88
N ALA A 38 4.51 16.72 -6.13
CA ALA A 38 3.39 15.91 -6.61
C ALA A 38 2.07 16.58 -6.24
N THR A 39 1.25 16.91 -7.23
CA THR A 39 -0.11 17.46 -7.02
C THR A 39 -1.21 16.48 -7.44
N THR A 40 -0.82 15.34 -8.05
CA THR A 40 -1.73 14.33 -8.59
C THR A 40 -1.37 12.93 -8.09
N GLU A 41 -2.36 12.03 -8.04
CA GLU A 41 -2.16 10.61 -7.69
C GLU A 41 -1.21 9.90 -8.67
N GLN A 42 -1.25 10.27 -9.96
CA GLN A 42 -0.33 9.73 -10.95
C GLN A 42 1.10 10.23 -10.72
N GLY A 43 1.27 11.49 -10.30
CA GLY A 43 2.56 12.04 -9.87
C GLY A 43 3.11 11.31 -8.65
N ALA A 44 2.28 11.12 -7.62
CA ALA A 44 2.61 10.34 -6.42
C ALA A 44 3.06 8.90 -6.79
N SER A 45 2.34 8.23 -7.68
CA SER A 45 2.67 6.88 -8.12
C SER A 45 4.01 6.77 -8.85
N LYS A 46 4.40 7.81 -9.60
CA LYS A 46 5.72 7.88 -10.25
C LYS A 46 6.83 8.14 -9.25
N HIS A 47 6.60 9.06 -8.31
CA HIS A 47 7.58 9.39 -7.26
C HIS A 47 7.88 8.18 -6.39
N LEU A 48 6.83 7.45 -5.97
CA LEU A 48 6.94 6.21 -5.22
C LEU A 48 7.79 5.15 -5.93
N ALA A 49 7.56 4.95 -7.23
CA ALA A 49 8.34 3.97 -8.01
C ALA A 49 9.82 4.37 -8.14
N LEU A 50 10.09 5.68 -8.27
CA LEU A 50 11.47 6.19 -8.31
C LEU A 50 12.18 5.98 -6.97
N GLN A 51 11.51 6.27 -5.85
CA GLN A 51 12.08 6.08 -4.51
C GLN A 51 12.34 4.60 -4.19
N ALA A 52 11.41 3.70 -4.54
CA ALA A 52 11.64 2.26 -4.42
C ALA A 52 12.88 1.83 -5.21
N ALA A 53 13.02 2.30 -6.46
CA ALA A 53 14.19 2.00 -7.28
C ALA A 53 15.50 2.61 -6.71
N GLN A 54 15.45 3.77 -6.05
CA GLN A 54 16.60 4.35 -5.35
C GLN A 54 16.99 3.53 -4.10
N ALA A 55 16.01 2.97 -3.39
CA ALA A 55 16.24 1.94 -2.37
C ALA A 55 16.67 0.58 -2.97
N GLY A 56 16.69 0.50 -4.31
CA GLY A 56 16.96 -0.66 -5.16
C GLY A 56 15.92 -1.78 -5.07
N ASP A 57 14.76 -1.48 -4.49
CA ASP A 57 13.59 -2.31 -4.51
C ASP A 57 12.82 -2.14 -5.83
N VAL A 58 11.85 -3.00 -6.08
CA VAL A 58 11.08 -2.97 -7.33
C VAL A 58 9.60 -2.90 -7.04
N LEU A 59 8.91 -1.96 -7.70
CA LEU A 59 7.45 -1.84 -7.68
C LEU A 59 6.89 -1.89 -9.10
N TRP A 60 5.94 -2.78 -9.33
CA TRP A 60 5.15 -2.86 -10.55
C TRP A 60 3.77 -2.27 -10.35
N ARG A 61 3.09 -1.94 -11.46
CA ARG A 61 1.66 -1.68 -11.42
C ARG A 61 0.94 -3.00 -11.23
N ASN A 62 0.01 -3.05 -10.28
CA ASN A 62 -0.79 -4.22 -10.02
C ASN A 62 -1.97 -4.32 -11.01
N ASN A 63 -1.66 -4.68 -12.26
CA ASN A 63 -2.66 -5.15 -13.22
C ASN A 63 -2.04 -6.00 -14.33
N VAL A 64 -2.60 -7.18 -14.59
CA VAL A 64 -2.15 -8.08 -15.69
C VAL A 64 -2.86 -7.77 -17.02
N GLY A 65 -3.80 -6.81 -17.01
CA GLY A 65 -4.49 -6.36 -18.22
C GLY A 65 -5.50 -5.25 -17.96
N ALA A 66 -6.15 -4.80 -19.02
CA ALA A 66 -7.31 -3.94 -18.94
C ALA A 66 -8.29 -4.27 -20.06
N THR A 67 -9.60 -4.09 -19.84
CA THR A 67 -10.54 -4.11 -20.96
C THR A 67 -10.12 -3.06 -21.99
N LYS A 68 -10.34 -3.36 -23.27
CA LYS A 68 -10.04 -2.38 -24.33
C LYS A 68 -10.92 -1.16 -24.10
N ALA A 69 -10.31 0.03 -24.14
CA ALA A 69 -11.03 1.29 -24.01
C ALA A 69 -12.05 1.49 -25.14
N LYS A 70 -11.90 0.77 -26.25
CA LYS A 70 -12.83 0.74 -27.36
C LYS A 70 -13.31 -0.70 -27.56
N CYS A 71 -14.62 -0.92 -27.58
CA CYS A 71 -15.20 -2.20 -27.93
C CYS A 71 -14.77 -2.54 -29.36
N PRO A 72 -14.12 -3.69 -29.59
CA PRO A 72 -13.66 -4.07 -30.93
C PRO A 72 -14.81 -4.38 -31.90
N GLU A 73 -16.01 -4.69 -31.38
CA GLU A 73 -17.18 -5.04 -32.20
C GLU A 73 -18.00 -3.81 -32.63
N CYS A 74 -18.34 -2.93 -31.69
CA CYS A 74 -19.21 -1.78 -31.95
C CYS A 74 -18.52 -0.41 -31.88
N GLY A 75 -17.23 -0.37 -31.53
CA GLY A 75 -16.47 0.87 -31.42
C GLY A 75 -16.82 1.75 -30.21
N TYR A 76 -17.74 1.33 -29.35
CA TYR A 76 -18.14 2.07 -28.15
C TYR A 76 -16.97 2.26 -27.19
N GLN A 77 -16.81 3.46 -26.65
CA GLN A 77 -15.64 3.85 -25.83
C GLN A 77 -15.99 3.80 -24.34
N THR A 78 -15.21 3.07 -23.56
CA THR A 78 -15.39 2.90 -22.11
C THR A 78 -14.08 3.13 -21.36
N ALA A 79 -14.16 3.49 -20.09
CA ALA A 79 -12.98 3.49 -19.23
C ALA A 79 -12.45 2.05 -19.09
N PRO A 80 -11.16 1.79 -19.35
CA PRO A 80 -10.61 0.44 -19.29
C PRO A 80 -10.63 -0.09 -17.85
N VAL A 81 -11.29 -1.23 -17.64
CA VAL A 81 -11.39 -1.95 -16.36
C VAL A 81 -10.12 -2.77 -16.17
N ARG A 82 -9.41 -2.56 -15.07
CA ARG A 82 -8.15 -3.25 -14.76
C ARG A 82 -8.39 -4.36 -13.74
N TYR A 83 -7.74 -5.51 -13.95
CA TYR A 83 -7.79 -6.65 -13.05
C TYR A 83 -6.50 -6.69 -12.22
N GLY A 84 -6.62 -6.64 -10.89
CA GLY A 84 -5.52 -6.78 -9.94
C GLY A 84 -5.46 -8.17 -9.32
N ILE A 85 -4.39 -8.46 -8.57
CA ILE A 85 -4.24 -9.71 -7.81
C ILE A 85 -5.27 -9.85 -6.67
N ALA A 86 -5.40 -11.05 -6.10
CA ALA A 86 -6.31 -11.35 -4.98
C ALA A 86 -7.80 -11.05 -5.26
N ASN A 87 -8.22 -11.23 -6.51
CA ASN A 87 -9.58 -11.00 -6.98
C ASN A 87 -10.18 -12.32 -7.52
N ASP A 88 -10.41 -13.29 -6.64
CA ASP A 88 -10.90 -14.62 -7.02
C ASP A 88 -12.39 -14.62 -7.36
N THR A 89 -13.17 -13.75 -6.72
CA THR A 89 -14.60 -13.58 -6.99
C THR A 89 -15.05 -12.12 -6.91
N PRO A 90 -16.15 -11.72 -7.59
CA PRO A 90 -16.71 -10.38 -7.44
C PRO A 90 -17.11 -10.02 -6.01
N ALA A 91 -17.50 -11.02 -5.20
CA ALA A 91 -17.82 -10.83 -3.79
C ALA A 91 -16.55 -10.50 -2.98
N MET A 92 -15.46 -11.24 -3.21
CA MET A 92 -14.16 -10.99 -2.58
C MET A 92 -13.64 -9.58 -2.91
N ASN A 93 -13.78 -9.11 -4.16
CA ASN A 93 -13.37 -7.76 -4.57
C ASN A 93 -14.11 -6.61 -3.84
N LYS A 94 -15.28 -6.89 -3.28
CA LYS A 94 -16.01 -5.92 -2.44
C LYS A 94 -15.46 -5.90 -1.01
N LEU A 95 -14.89 -7.02 -0.56
CA LEU A 95 -14.33 -7.18 0.77
C LEU A 95 -12.88 -6.72 0.83
N THR A 96 -12.06 -7.07 -0.17
CA THR A 96 -10.63 -6.78 -0.25
C THR A 96 -10.31 -6.19 -1.63
N LYS A 97 -9.55 -5.08 -1.65
CA LYS A 97 -9.07 -4.46 -2.89
C LYS A 97 -7.56 -4.35 -2.86
N SER A 98 -6.90 -5.08 -3.75
CA SER A 98 -5.45 -5.09 -3.87
C SER A 98 -4.88 -3.71 -4.18
N SER A 99 -3.71 -3.42 -3.63
CA SER A 99 -3.02 -2.14 -3.79
C SER A 99 -2.65 -1.80 -5.23
N ASP A 100 -2.57 -0.51 -5.58
CA ASP A 100 -2.20 -0.06 -6.93
C ASP A 100 -0.80 -0.50 -7.39
N ARG A 101 0.17 -0.55 -6.45
CA ARG A 101 1.54 -1.00 -6.70
C ARG A 101 1.87 -2.21 -5.83
N ILE A 102 2.54 -3.19 -6.44
CA ILE A 102 3.03 -4.40 -5.77
C ILE A 102 4.49 -4.62 -6.15
N GLY A 103 5.26 -5.31 -5.31
CA GLY A 103 6.69 -5.40 -5.52
C GLY A 103 7.42 -6.32 -4.56
N ILE A 104 8.74 -6.21 -4.60
CA ILE A 104 9.64 -6.93 -3.70
C ILE A 104 10.56 -5.91 -3.05
N ARG A 105 10.52 -5.87 -1.72
CA ARG A 105 11.48 -5.17 -0.88
C ARG A 105 12.60 -6.14 -0.49
N ARG A 106 13.83 -5.70 -0.71
CA ARG A 106 15.02 -6.45 -0.33
C ARG A 106 15.29 -6.16 1.14
N VAL A 107 15.54 -7.22 1.89
CA VAL A 107 15.94 -7.12 3.29
C VAL A 107 17.38 -7.60 3.40
N VAL A 108 18.23 -6.78 4.01
CA VAL A 108 19.59 -7.20 4.34
C VAL A 108 19.47 -8.23 5.46
N MET A 109 19.97 -9.43 5.18
CA MET A 109 19.90 -10.55 6.08
C MET A 109 20.86 -10.33 7.26
N GLN A 110 20.36 -10.60 8.46
CA GLN A 110 21.11 -10.54 9.72
C GLN A 110 21.42 -11.98 10.17
N PRO A 111 22.27 -12.21 11.19
CA PRO A 111 22.62 -13.57 11.63
C PRO A 111 21.41 -14.49 11.89
N GLU A 112 20.32 -13.94 12.41
CA GLU A 112 19.04 -14.62 12.64
C GLU A 112 18.31 -15.04 11.34
N HIS A 113 18.73 -14.50 10.20
CA HIS A 113 18.16 -14.77 8.89
C HIS A 113 19.00 -15.76 8.05
N VAL A 114 20.15 -16.22 8.56
CA VAL A 114 21.10 -17.07 7.82
C VAL A 114 20.46 -18.39 7.38
N GLY A 115 20.68 -18.75 6.10
CA GLY A 115 20.09 -19.94 5.46
C GLY A 115 18.89 -19.64 4.55
N HIS A 116 18.47 -18.38 4.46
CA HIS A 116 17.30 -17.95 3.68
C HIS A 116 17.67 -16.87 2.66
N ILE A 117 16.93 -16.80 1.55
CA ILE A 117 16.85 -15.63 0.67
C ILE A 117 15.44 -15.06 0.84
N ILE A 118 15.32 -13.84 1.37
CA ILE A 118 14.01 -13.23 1.69
C ILE A 118 13.80 -11.99 0.81
N GLY A 119 12.93 -12.13 -0.19
CA GLY A 119 12.27 -10.99 -0.81
C GLY A 119 10.92 -10.78 -0.13
N GLN A 120 10.74 -9.65 0.55
CA GLN A 120 9.48 -9.36 1.23
C GLN A 120 8.49 -8.78 0.22
N PHE A 121 7.31 -9.39 0.10
CA PHE A 121 6.26 -8.86 -0.76
C PHE A 121 5.87 -7.45 -0.28
N THR A 122 5.85 -6.49 -1.19
CA THR A 122 5.52 -5.10 -0.89
C THR A 122 4.25 -4.69 -1.59
N ALA A 123 3.38 -3.96 -0.90
CA ALA A 123 2.19 -3.34 -1.49
C ALA A 123 2.07 -1.87 -1.10
N ARG A 124 1.70 -1.01 -2.05
CA ARG A 124 1.49 0.42 -1.81
C ARG A 124 0.20 0.85 -2.49
N GLU A 125 -0.79 1.24 -1.69
CA GLU A 125 -2.04 1.82 -2.19
C GLU A 125 -1.85 3.33 -2.35
N VAL A 126 -1.85 3.82 -3.58
CA VAL A 126 -1.43 5.19 -3.88
C VAL A 126 -2.62 6.13 -3.78
N LYS A 127 -2.44 7.26 -3.08
CA LYS A 127 -3.44 8.30 -2.92
C LYS A 127 -2.90 9.64 -3.38
N LYS A 128 -3.81 10.55 -3.72
CA LYS A 128 -3.44 11.94 -4.00
C LYS A 128 -2.78 12.59 -2.77
N PRO A 129 -1.76 13.45 -2.96
CA PRO A 129 -1.17 14.24 -1.87
C PRO A 129 -2.24 14.98 -1.05
N GLY A 130 -2.05 15.01 0.27
CA GLY A 130 -3.03 15.58 1.22
C GLY A 130 -4.26 14.70 1.50
N TRP A 131 -4.33 13.48 0.96
CA TRP A 131 -5.39 12.52 1.31
C TRP A 131 -5.31 12.13 2.78
N LYS A 132 -6.48 11.98 3.41
CA LYS A 132 -6.63 11.48 4.77
C LYS A 132 -7.62 10.32 4.76
N TYR A 133 -7.27 9.24 5.45
CA TYR A 133 -8.20 8.12 5.64
C TYR A 133 -9.51 8.57 6.31
N THR A 134 -10.65 8.28 5.69
CA THR A 134 -11.99 8.62 6.22
C THR A 134 -12.85 7.41 6.53
N GLY A 135 -12.46 6.22 6.06
CA GLY A 135 -13.14 4.95 6.34
C GLY A 135 -14.29 4.65 5.38
N THR A 136 -14.27 5.16 4.15
CA THR A 136 -15.27 4.77 3.14
C THR A 136 -15.24 3.26 2.88
N LYS A 137 -16.34 2.68 2.37
CA LYS A 137 -16.39 1.24 2.03
C LYS A 137 -15.21 0.80 1.16
N ARG A 138 -14.79 1.65 0.23
CA ARG A 138 -13.62 1.40 -0.63
C ARG A 138 -12.32 1.41 0.17
N GLU A 139 -12.11 2.41 1.02
CA GLU A 139 -10.90 2.54 1.85
C GLU A 139 -10.79 1.40 2.86
N GLN A 140 -11.92 0.92 3.41
CA GLN A 140 -11.93 -0.26 4.27
C GLN A 140 -11.51 -1.53 3.53
N ALA A 141 -11.98 -1.73 2.30
CA ALA A 141 -11.57 -2.88 1.48
C ALA A 141 -10.08 -2.82 1.10
N GLN A 142 -9.55 -1.62 0.88
CA GLN A 142 -8.12 -1.40 0.62
C GLN A 142 -7.27 -1.65 1.87
N LEU A 143 -7.74 -1.17 3.03
CA LEU A 143 -7.09 -1.41 4.32
C LEU A 143 -7.02 -2.91 4.66
N ARG A 144 -8.11 -3.67 4.44
CA ARG A 144 -8.09 -5.12 4.69
C ARG A 144 -7.06 -5.87 3.85
N PHE A 145 -6.81 -5.42 2.62
CA PHE A 145 -5.76 -6.01 1.81
C PHE A 145 -4.37 -5.68 2.36
N ILE A 146 -4.15 -4.44 2.80
CA ILE A 146 -2.90 -4.02 3.47
C ILE A 146 -2.68 -4.86 4.74
N GLU A 147 -3.69 -4.99 5.59
CA GLU A 147 -3.65 -5.79 6.82
C GLU A 147 -3.36 -7.28 6.53
N LEU A 148 -3.93 -7.83 5.45
CA LEU A 148 -3.63 -9.19 4.99
C LEU A 148 -2.16 -9.33 4.57
N VAL A 149 -1.61 -8.37 3.84
CA VAL A 149 -0.20 -8.41 3.42
C VAL A 149 0.72 -8.35 4.64
N ILE A 150 0.44 -7.44 5.58
CA ILE A 150 1.20 -7.31 6.83
C ILE A 150 1.12 -8.59 7.66
N SER A 151 -0.07 -9.18 7.80
CA SER A 151 -0.26 -10.40 8.59
C SER A 151 0.49 -11.61 8.02
N MET A 152 0.76 -11.60 6.71
CA MET A 152 1.57 -12.60 6.02
C MET A 152 3.06 -12.25 5.97
N GLY A 153 3.49 -11.24 6.74
CA GLY A 153 4.89 -10.83 6.82
C GLY A 153 5.38 -10.02 5.62
N GLY A 154 4.47 -9.39 4.87
CA GLY A 154 4.78 -8.43 3.81
C GLY A 154 4.83 -6.98 4.32
N ASP A 155 5.33 -6.07 3.49
CA ASP A 155 5.37 -4.63 3.77
C ASP A 155 4.24 -3.93 2.99
N ALA A 156 3.22 -3.43 3.68
CA ALA A 156 2.13 -2.72 3.02
C ALA A 156 1.63 -1.48 3.74
N CYS A 157 1.30 -0.44 2.99
CA CYS A 157 0.70 0.78 3.53
C CYS A 157 -0.03 1.59 2.45
N PHE A 158 -0.80 2.58 2.89
CA PHE A 158 -1.19 3.69 2.02
C PHE A 158 0.03 4.57 1.76
N SER A 159 0.14 5.13 0.55
CA SER A 159 1.21 6.08 0.20
C SER A 159 0.64 7.25 -0.60
N THR A 160 1.08 8.46 -0.27
CA THR A 160 0.80 9.69 -1.03
C THR A 160 1.95 10.08 -1.95
N GLY A 161 2.94 9.19 -2.11
CA GLY A 161 4.12 9.41 -2.95
C GLY A 161 5.43 8.99 -2.29
N MET A 162 5.43 8.69 -0.99
CA MET A 162 6.60 8.22 -0.27
C MET A 162 6.69 6.69 -0.24
N TYR A 163 7.89 6.15 -0.47
CA TYR A 163 8.19 4.72 -0.38
C TYR A 163 8.27 4.20 1.06
#